data_AF-A0A0P0NI17-F1
#
_entry.id   AF-A0A0P0NI17-F1
#
_cell.length_a   1.000
_cell.length_b   1.000
_cell.length_c   1.000
_cell.angle_alpha   90.00
_cell.angle_beta   90.00
_cell.angle_gamma   90.00
#
_symmetry.space_group_name_H-M   'P 1'
#
loop_
_entity.id
_entity.type
_entity.pdbx_description
1 polymer ?
#
loop_
_entity_poly.entity_id
_entity_poly.type
_entity_poly.pdbx_seq_one_letter_code
_entity_poly.pdbx_strand_id
1 'polypeptide(L)'
;MLTCSAVVAQDTTMHKKMKTHKMSPPKDHIMMKDGKMWVMKNGTHTEMKEPMTLDNGTMVMTDGTVKMKDGNTMMMKNGNSINMMGKMMPMKMKKSMKPSMKKDTIK
;
A
#
# COMPACT_ATOMS: atom_id res chain seq x y z
N MET A 1 -13.36 -51.78 32.10
CA MET A 1 -14.40 -50.79 31.72
C MET A 1 -13.96 -49.47 32.30
N LEU A 2 -13.69 -48.39 31.59
CA LEU A 2 -13.83 -48.03 30.19
C LEU A 2 -12.73 -46.98 29.97
N THR A 3 -11.69 -47.30 29.21
CA THR A 3 -10.65 -46.35 28.83
C THR A 3 -11.24 -45.44 27.75
N CYS A 4 -11.44 -44.15 28.05
CA CYS A 4 -11.89 -43.19 27.04
C CYS A 4 -10.73 -42.88 26.09
N SER A 5 -10.72 -43.55 24.93
CA SER A 5 -10.06 -43.10 23.72
C SER A 5 -10.91 -42.01 23.04
N ALA A 6 -10.30 -40.94 22.55
CA ALA A 6 -10.68 -40.19 21.34
C ALA A 6 -9.80 -38.92 21.25
N VAL A 7 -8.78 -38.90 20.40
CA VAL A 7 -8.74 -38.24 19.08
C VAL A 7 -9.36 -36.83 19.05
N VAL A 8 -8.51 -35.82 18.87
CA VAL A 8 -8.72 -34.70 17.94
C VAL A 8 -7.37 -34.05 17.61
N ALA A 9 -6.97 -34.18 16.35
CA ALA A 9 -5.87 -33.47 15.73
C ALA A 9 -6.36 -32.08 15.28
N GLN A 10 -5.69 -31.02 15.72
CA GLN A 10 -5.74 -29.65 15.19
C GLN A 10 -4.41 -28.99 15.64
N ASP A 11 -3.66 -28.21 14.89
CA ASP A 11 -3.88 -27.57 13.62
C ASP A 11 -2.49 -27.27 13.02
N THR A 12 -2.43 -27.49 11.71
CA THR A 12 -1.49 -26.97 10.72
C THR A 12 -0.31 -26.17 11.26
N THR A 13 0.84 -26.83 11.26
CA THR A 13 2.16 -26.21 11.19
C THR A 13 2.08 -25.11 10.13
N MET A 14 2.07 -23.84 10.56
CA MET A 14 2.08 -22.69 9.67
C MET A 14 3.43 -22.63 8.95
N HIS A 15 3.57 -23.47 7.93
CA HIS A 15 4.57 -23.36 6.89
C HIS A 15 4.22 -22.16 6.02
N LYS A 16 4.24 -20.94 6.58
CA LYS A 16 4.32 -19.74 5.75
C LYS A 16 5.76 -19.62 5.30
N LYS A 17 6.07 -20.43 4.28
CA LYS A 17 7.20 -20.32 3.37
C LYS A 17 7.15 -18.89 2.79
N MET A 18 7.64 -17.92 3.56
CA MET A 18 7.91 -16.58 3.08
C MET A 18 9.03 -16.76 2.07
N LYS A 19 8.63 -16.87 0.81
CA LYS A 19 9.53 -16.91 -0.32
C LYS A 19 10.53 -15.78 -0.11
N THR A 20 11.81 -16.14 -0.14
CA THR A 20 12.93 -15.22 -0.29
C THR A 20 12.80 -14.56 -1.68
N HIS A 21 11.81 -13.69 -1.83
CA HIS A 21 11.89 -12.63 -2.80
C HIS A 21 12.95 -11.72 -2.20
N LYS A 22 14.03 -11.43 -2.94
CA LYS A 22 14.95 -10.33 -2.65
C LYS A 22 14.12 -9.13 -2.20
N MET A 23 13.92 -8.96 -0.89
CA MET A 23 13.17 -7.85 -0.35
C MET A 23 14.16 -6.71 -0.43
N SER A 24 14.14 -6.00 -1.56
CA SER A 24 14.60 -4.62 -1.58
C SER A 24 14.06 -3.96 -0.33
N PRO A 25 14.88 -3.19 0.41
CA PRO A 25 14.51 -2.60 1.68
C PRO A 25 13.12 -1.97 1.55
N PRO A 26 12.24 -2.09 2.58
CA PRO A 26 10.90 -1.53 2.53
C PRO A 26 11.02 -0.08 2.06
N LYS A 27 10.58 0.16 0.83
CA LYS A 27 10.73 1.48 0.23
C LYS A 27 9.73 2.39 0.91
N ASP A 28 10.21 3.54 1.32
CA ASP A 28 9.36 4.56 1.90
C ASP A 28 8.22 4.92 0.93
N HIS A 29 6.99 4.81 1.42
CA HIS A 29 5.79 5.06 0.64
C HIS A 29 4.64 5.49 1.54
N ILE A 30 3.70 6.21 0.95
CA ILE A 30 2.48 6.66 1.60
C ILE A 30 1.33 5.87 1.01
N MET A 31 0.45 5.35 1.85
CA MET A 31 -0.72 4.56 1.45
C MET A 31 -1.98 5.16 2.06
N MET A 32 -3.04 5.24 1.26
CA MET A 32 -4.39 5.54 1.75
C MET A 32 -5.06 4.24 2.18
N LYS A 33 -5.39 4.11 3.46
CA LYS A 33 -6.09 2.97 4.03
C LYS A 33 -7.26 3.43 4.91
N ASP A 34 -8.47 2.99 4.59
CA ASP A 34 -9.68 3.25 5.38
C ASP A 34 -9.95 4.74 5.61
N GLY A 35 -9.69 5.56 4.59
CA GLY A 35 -9.84 7.02 4.68
C GLY A 35 -8.70 7.72 5.43
N LYS A 36 -7.68 6.99 5.90
CA LYS A 36 -6.53 7.51 6.62
C LYS A 36 -5.26 7.32 5.82
N MET A 37 -4.38 8.30 5.90
CA MET A 37 -3.07 8.24 5.27
C MET A 37 -2.05 7.60 6.21
N TRP A 38 -1.28 6.65 5.69
CA TRP A 38 -0.24 5.92 6.40
C TRP A 38 1.08 6.10 5.69
N VAL A 39 2.09 6.58 6.38
CA VAL A 39 3.46 6.68 5.89
C VAL A 39 4.23 5.47 6.37
N MET A 40 4.82 4.72 5.45
CA MET A 40 5.86 3.75 5.75
C MET A 40 7.20 4.46 5.61
N LYS A 41 7.96 4.54 6.71
CA LYS A 41 9.33 5.08 6.72
C LYS A 41 10.24 4.16 7.52
N ASN A 42 11.37 3.74 6.94
CA ASN A 42 12.33 2.83 7.61
C ASN A 42 11.70 1.53 8.13
N GLY A 43 10.65 1.01 7.48
CA GLY A 43 9.94 -0.19 7.92
C GLY A 43 8.83 0.04 8.94
N THR A 44 8.67 1.26 9.47
CA THR A 44 7.61 1.61 10.43
C THR A 44 6.45 2.28 9.71
N HIS A 45 5.21 1.84 10.01
CA HIS A 45 4.01 2.51 9.56
C HIS A 45 3.54 3.52 10.61
N THR A 46 3.38 4.78 10.20
CA THR A 46 2.89 5.87 11.05
C THR A 46 1.72 6.55 10.36
N GLU A 47 0.66 6.85 11.12
CA GLU A 47 -0.46 7.67 10.62
C GLU A 47 0.05 9.06 10.26
N MET A 48 -0.34 9.53 9.08
CA MET A 48 0.01 10.84 8.56
C MET A 48 -0.93 11.88 9.17
N LYS A 49 -0.42 12.71 10.07
CA LYS A 49 -1.20 13.77 10.73
C LYS A 49 -0.99 15.16 10.13
N GLU A 50 0.06 15.30 9.32
CA GLU A 50 0.44 16.54 8.67
C GLU A 50 0.68 16.29 7.17
N PRO A 51 0.45 17.30 6.31
CA PRO A 51 0.80 17.18 4.90
C PRO A 51 2.31 16.98 4.73
N MET A 52 2.69 16.15 3.77
CA MET A 52 4.08 15.79 3.50
C MET A 52 4.39 16.08 2.03
N THR A 53 5.49 16.81 1.81
CA THR A 53 6.04 17.01 0.47
C THR A 53 7.00 15.89 0.14
N LEU A 54 6.78 15.23 -0.99
CA LEU A 54 7.63 14.19 -1.56
C LEU A 54 8.85 14.81 -2.27
N ASP A 55 9.85 13.98 -2.56
CA ASP A 55 11.12 14.43 -3.16
C ASP A 55 10.93 15.05 -4.55
N ASN A 56 9.87 14.66 -5.27
CA ASN A 56 9.54 15.22 -6.59
C ASN A 56 8.77 16.56 -6.50
N GLY A 57 8.54 17.10 -5.30
CA GLY A 57 7.75 18.31 -5.06
C GLY A 57 6.23 18.08 -5.01
N THR A 58 5.76 16.83 -5.04
CA THR A 58 4.35 16.50 -4.85
C THR A 58 4.00 16.61 -3.38
N MET A 59 2.98 17.39 -3.03
CA MET A 59 2.46 17.50 -1.68
C MET A 59 1.30 16.53 -1.49
N VAL A 60 1.42 15.65 -0.51
CA VAL A 60 0.40 14.70 -0.10
C VAL A 60 -0.25 15.22 1.17
N MET A 61 -1.57 15.32 1.17
CA MET A 61 -2.38 15.82 2.28
C MET A 61 -2.98 14.64 3.06
N THR A 62 -3.38 14.89 4.31
CA THR A 62 -3.91 13.87 5.23
C THR A 62 -5.29 13.34 4.83
N ASP A 63 -6.04 14.12 4.05
CA ASP A 63 -7.33 13.76 3.44
C ASP A 63 -7.17 12.84 2.20
N GLY A 64 -5.93 12.57 1.78
CA GLY A 64 -5.61 11.82 0.56
C GLY A 64 -5.50 12.69 -0.69
N THR A 65 -5.62 14.02 -0.59
CA THR A 65 -5.36 14.93 -1.71
C THR A 65 -3.87 14.98 -2.04
N VAL A 66 -3.52 14.78 -3.30
CA VAL A 66 -2.14 14.81 -3.81
C VAL A 66 -2.03 15.97 -4.78
N LYS A 67 -1.27 17.00 -4.42
CA LYS A 67 -0.94 18.16 -5.26
C LYS A 67 0.43 17.94 -5.89
N MET A 68 0.46 17.76 -7.20
CA MET A 68 1.69 17.62 -7.97
C MET A 68 2.34 18.99 -8.19
N LYS A 69 3.63 18.99 -8.52
CA LYS A 69 4.40 20.22 -8.77
C LYS A 69 3.90 21.02 -9.98
N ASP A 70 3.25 20.36 -10.93
CA ASP A 70 2.63 20.98 -12.11
C ASP A 70 1.31 21.72 -11.79
N GLY A 71 0.85 21.66 -10.54
CA GLY A 71 -0.43 22.22 -10.09
C GLY A 71 -1.60 21.26 -10.24
N ASN A 72 -1.41 20.08 -10.83
CA ASN A 72 -2.46 19.07 -10.88
C ASN A 72 -2.74 18.54 -9.48
N THR A 73 -4.02 18.29 -9.21
CA THR A 73 -4.47 17.66 -7.96
C THR A 73 -5.16 16.34 -8.27
N MET A 74 -4.91 15.34 -7.44
CA MET A 74 -5.51 14.02 -7.56
C MET A 74 -5.85 13.48 -6.17
N MET A 75 -6.99 12.82 -6.02
CA MET A 75 -7.37 12.19 -4.76
C MET A 75 -6.91 10.72 -4.73
N MET A 76 -6.18 10.33 -3.68
CA MET A 76 -5.82 8.94 -3.43
C MET A 76 -7.06 8.15 -3.03
N LYS A 77 -7.30 7.04 -3.73
CA LYS A 77 -8.35 6.08 -3.37
C LYS A 77 -7.83 5.12 -2.32
N ASN A 78 -8.74 4.57 -1.52
CA ASN A 78 -8.40 3.51 -0.56
C ASN A 78 -7.69 2.35 -1.28
N GLY A 79 -6.56 1.90 -0.73
CA GLY A 79 -5.70 0.90 -1.35
C GLY A 79 -4.68 1.45 -2.34
N ASN A 80 -4.70 2.73 -2.71
CA ASN A 80 -3.61 3.30 -3.49
C ASN A 80 -2.43 3.66 -2.60
N SER A 81 -1.21 3.52 -3.13
CA SER A 81 0.00 4.04 -2.52
C SER A 81 0.77 4.93 -3.48
N ILE A 82 1.65 5.76 -2.94
CA ILE A 82 2.56 6.64 -3.65
C ILE A 82 3.93 6.52 -3.00
N ASN A 83 4.99 6.30 -3.79
CA ASN A 83 6.33 6.27 -3.23
C ASN A 83 6.87 7.69 -2.97
N MET A 84 8.02 7.82 -2.30
CA MET A 84 8.65 9.13 -2.06
C MET A 84 9.07 9.88 -3.35
N MET A 85 9.09 9.21 -4.50
CA MET A 85 9.33 9.84 -5.81
C MET A 85 8.04 10.34 -6.49
N GLY A 86 6.89 10.20 -5.83
CA GLY A 86 5.56 10.56 -6.35
C GLY A 86 5.01 9.64 -7.44
N LYS A 87 5.55 8.44 -7.60
CA LYS A 87 4.99 7.39 -8.45
C LYS A 87 3.85 6.69 -7.73
N MET A 88 2.64 6.82 -8.27
CA MET A 88 1.47 6.11 -7.75
C MET A 88 1.54 4.62 -8.10
N MET A 89 1.27 3.78 -7.11
CA MET A 89 1.18 2.35 -7.21
C MET A 89 -0.21 1.93 -6.73
N PRO A 90 -1.11 1.47 -7.62
CA PRO A 90 -2.33 0.83 -7.16
C PRO A 90 -1.94 -0.45 -6.40
N MET A 91 -2.58 -0.75 -5.27
CA MET A 91 -2.40 -2.03 -4.60
C MET A 91 -2.96 -3.14 -5.49
N LYS A 92 -2.12 -3.66 -6.39
CA LYS A 92 -2.39 -4.92 -7.07
C LYS A 92 -2.04 -6.02 -6.09
N MET A 93 -3.02 -6.43 -5.27
CA MET A 93 -3.05 -7.83 -4.84
C MET A 93 -2.88 -8.66 -6.12
N LYS A 94 -1.82 -9.45 -6.16
CA LYS A 94 -1.27 -10.12 -7.34
C LYS A 94 -2.34 -10.85 -8.18
N LYS A 95 -2.93 -10.19 -9.19
CA LYS A 95 -3.38 -10.79 -10.46
C LYS A 95 -3.71 -9.71 -11.50
N SER A 96 -2.93 -9.72 -12.60
CA SER A 96 -3.32 -9.36 -13.97
C SER A 96 -4.41 -8.30 -14.20
N MET A 97 -4.01 -7.07 -14.56
CA MET A 97 -4.48 -6.38 -15.79
C MET A 97 -3.77 -5.01 -15.91
N LYS A 98 -3.48 -4.63 -17.15
CA LYS A 98 -2.76 -3.43 -17.58
C LYS A 98 -3.55 -2.15 -17.21
N PRO A 99 -2.90 -1.03 -16.80
CA PRO A 99 -3.60 0.25 -16.75
C PRO A 99 -3.71 0.79 -18.18
N SER A 100 -4.90 0.67 -18.78
CA SER A 100 -5.28 1.55 -19.88
C SER A 100 -5.56 2.93 -19.30
N MET A 101 -4.54 3.77 -19.21
CA MET A 101 -4.76 5.21 -19.17
C MET A 101 -5.13 5.63 -20.60
N LYS A 102 -6.42 5.59 -20.93
CA LYS A 102 -6.93 6.45 -22.00
C LYS A 102 -6.87 7.86 -21.42
N LYS A 103 -5.89 8.63 -21.90
CA LYS A 103 -5.86 10.07 -21.71
C LYS A 103 -6.91 10.60 -22.68
N ASP A 104 -8.10 10.90 -22.17
CA ASP A 104 -9.13 11.62 -22.90
C ASP A 104 -8.53 12.98 -23.30
N THR A 105 -8.10 13.08 -24.56
CA THR A 105 -7.79 14.36 -25.19
C THR A 105 -9.01 14.68 -26.03
N ILE A 106 -9.87 15.54 -25.47
CA ILE A 106 -10.84 16.32 -26.21
C ILE A 106 -10.05 17.32 -27.07
N LYS A 107 -10.14 17.19 -28.40
CA LYS A 107 -10.40 18.28 -29.35
C LYS A 107 -10.57 17.72 -30.76
#